data_AF-A0A9Q8X488-F1
#
_entry.id   AF-A0A9Q8X488-F1
#
_cell.length_a   1.000
_cell.length_b   1.000
_cell.length_c   1.000
_cell.angle_alpha   90.00
_cell.angle_beta   90.00
_cell.angle_gamma   90.00
#
_symmetry.space_group_name_H-M   'P 1'
#
loop_
_entity.id
_entity.type
_entity.pdbx_description
1 polymer ?
#
loop_
_entity_poly.entity_id
_entity_poly.type
_entity_poly.pdbx_seq_one_letter_code
_entity_poly.pdbx_strand_id
1 'polypeptide(L)'
;MKAMILAAGFGKRLGHLTQNTPKPLIQVKGKALIDYHLEKLIKSGFETVVINLHYLGEQIEEHITSNFSGKIKIIFSHEKEILGTCGGISNAINHFGNDDFLVLNADIFSDIDYVYFKKFKAPTIFAVKNDNNGDFSIENEKVIVHGEKNFTWTGFSIINSSFFQGMETKYSHYWEDLMMHLAAEGKVVADIPNINWYDVGIKDTLDFLNSE
;
A
#
# COMPACT_ATOMS: atom_id res chain seq x y z
N MET A 1 15.94 -2.97 -4.49
CA MET A 1 14.64 -2.21 -4.58
C MET A 1 14.13 -1.96 -3.16
N LYS A 2 13.54 -0.78 -2.94
CA LYS A 2 12.97 -0.35 -1.64
C LYS A 2 11.44 -0.43 -1.68
N ALA A 3 10.81 -0.43 -0.50
CA ALA A 3 9.36 -0.41 -0.38
C ALA A 3 8.87 0.59 0.67
N MET A 4 7.64 1.05 0.52
CA MET A 4 6.87 1.81 1.47
C MET A 4 5.60 1.04 1.87
N ILE A 5 5.37 0.88 3.16
CA ILE A 5 4.12 0.37 3.71
C ILE A 5 3.32 1.53 4.30
N LEU A 6 2.10 1.73 3.82
CA LEU A 6 1.17 2.74 4.33
C LEU A 6 0.40 2.19 5.54
N ALA A 7 0.81 2.57 6.74
CA ALA A 7 0.37 2.00 8.01
C ALA A 7 -0.18 3.03 9.02
N ALA A 8 -0.23 4.32 8.67
CA ALA A 8 -0.66 5.40 9.56
C ALA A 8 -2.19 5.50 9.82
N GLY A 9 -3.00 4.76 9.07
CA GLY A 9 -4.46 4.91 9.06
C GLY A 9 -5.17 4.47 10.34
N PHE A 10 -6.27 5.16 10.67
CA PHE A 10 -7.09 4.90 11.87
C PHE A 10 -7.87 3.57 11.84
N GLY A 11 -8.10 2.98 10.66
CA GLY A 11 -8.89 1.74 10.55
C GLY A 11 -10.37 1.86 10.92
N LYS A 12 -10.95 3.07 10.97
CA LYS A 12 -12.31 3.37 11.49
C LYS A 12 -13.43 2.42 11.04
N ARG A 13 -13.37 1.91 9.81
CA ARG A 13 -14.36 0.96 9.25
C ARG A 13 -14.42 -0.39 9.98
N LEU A 14 -13.38 -0.76 10.72
CA LEU A 14 -13.33 -1.97 11.58
C LEU A 14 -13.87 -1.75 13.00
N GLY A 15 -14.27 -0.52 13.34
CA GLY A 15 -14.93 -0.20 14.60
C GLY A 15 -14.09 -0.56 15.84
N HIS A 16 -14.68 -1.34 16.76
CA HIS A 16 -14.06 -1.71 18.03
C HIS A 16 -12.77 -2.52 17.87
N LEU A 17 -12.61 -3.26 16.76
CA LEU A 17 -11.40 -4.05 16.50
C LEU A 17 -10.15 -3.18 16.41
N THR A 18 -10.30 -1.94 15.92
CA THR A 18 -9.18 -1.00 15.78
C THR A 18 -9.12 0.03 16.89
N GLN A 19 -9.91 -0.10 17.96
CA GLN A 19 -9.93 0.89 19.05
C GLN A 19 -8.62 0.89 19.85
N ASN A 20 -8.07 -0.31 20.08
CA ASN A 20 -6.85 -0.51 20.87
C ASN A 20 -5.75 -1.28 20.11
N THR A 21 -6.04 -1.70 18.88
CA THR A 21 -5.13 -2.46 18.02
C THR A 21 -5.02 -1.73 16.67
N PRO A 22 -3.85 -1.25 16.24
CA PRO A 22 -3.72 -0.63 14.93
C PRO A 22 -4.07 -1.63 13.82
N LYS A 23 -4.70 -1.15 12.74
CA LYS A 23 -5.15 -2.00 11.63
C LYS A 23 -4.06 -2.95 11.08
N PRO A 24 -2.79 -2.51 10.91
CA PRO A 24 -1.70 -3.41 10.48
C PRO A 24 -1.42 -4.60 11.42
N LEU A 25 -1.82 -4.52 12.69
CA LEU A 25 -1.66 -5.59 13.69
C LEU A 25 -2.91 -6.46 13.87
N ILE A 26 -3.98 -6.21 13.10
CA ILE A 26 -5.14 -7.10 13.06
C ILE A 26 -4.70 -8.46 12.52
N GLN A 27 -5.20 -9.52 13.14
CA GLN A 27 -4.82 -10.89 12.81
C GLN A 27 -5.68 -11.44 11.67
N VAL A 28 -5.00 -11.87 10.61
CA VAL A 28 -5.56 -12.67 9.51
C VAL A 28 -4.90 -14.04 9.57
N LYS A 29 -5.71 -15.11 9.61
CA LYS A 29 -5.29 -16.50 9.79
C LYS A 29 -4.26 -16.69 10.92
N GLY A 30 -4.49 -15.99 12.04
CA GLY A 30 -3.65 -16.04 13.25
C GLY A 30 -2.32 -15.26 13.17
N LYS A 31 -2.06 -14.50 12.10
CA LYS A 31 -0.86 -13.69 11.91
C LYS A 31 -1.21 -12.21 11.70
N ALA A 32 -0.41 -11.29 12.24
CA ALA A 32 -0.63 -9.87 12.03
C ALA A 32 -0.51 -9.52 10.54
N LEU A 33 -1.42 -8.69 10.04
CA LEU A 33 -1.51 -8.39 8.60
C LEU A 33 -0.19 -7.83 8.02
N ILE A 34 0.49 -6.96 8.77
CA ILE A 34 1.78 -6.39 8.35
C ILE A 34 2.90 -7.43 8.24
N ASP A 35 2.82 -8.55 8.98
CA ASP A 35 3.84 -9.59 8.95
C ASP A 35 3.87 -10.29 7.59
N TYR A 36 2.70 -10.49 6.96
CA TYR A 36 2.62 -11.03 5.61
C TYR A 36 3.38 -10.16 4.60
N HIS A 37 3.28 -8.84 4.72
CA HIS A 37 4.01 -7.92 3.85
C HIS A 37 5.52 -7.98 4.10
N LEU A 38 5.95 -7.92 5.36
CA LEU A 38 7.37 -7.93 5.72
C LEU A 38 8.04 -9.24 5.30
N GLU A 39 7.40 -10.39 5.53
CA GLU A 39 7.89 -11.70 5.10
C GLU A 39 8.04 -11.78 3.58
N LYS A 40 7.07 -11.28 2.82
CA LYS A 40 7.13 -11.25 1.34
C LYS A 40 8.21 -10.32 0.82
N LEU A 41 8.38 -9.15 1.44
CA LEU A 41 9.45 -8.19 1.11
C LEU A 41 10.83 -8.81 1.34
N ILE A 42 11.04 -9.46 2.49
CA ILE A 42 12.28 -10.18 2.82
C ILE A 42 12.54 -11.28 1.80
N LYS A 43 11.57 -12.17 1.59
CA LYS A 43 11.68 -13.30 0.64
C LYS A 43 12.02 -12.83 -0.77
N SER A 44 11.50 -11.67 -1.18
CA SER A 44 11.70 -11.10 -2.52
C SER A 44 12.99 -10.27 -2.65
N GLY A 45 13.79 -10.19 -1.59
CA GLY A 45 15.06 -9.45 -1.57
C GLY A 45 14.86 -7.93 -1.73
N PHE A 46 13.88 -7.36 -1.03
CA PHE A 46 13.83 -5.92 -0.80
C PHE A 46 14.84 -5.54 0.28
N GLU A 47 15.54 -4.42 0.08
CA GLU A 47 16.66 -4.04 0.93
C GLU A 47 16.24 -3.16 2.11
N THR A 48 15.22 -2.33 1.90
CA THR A 48 14.75 -1.35 2.89
C THR A 48 13.25 -1.18 2.78
N VAL A 49 12.59 -1.14 3.94
CA VAL A 49 11.16 -0.88 4.08
C VAL A 49 10.97 0.38 4.90
N VAL A 50 10.28 1.37 4.33
CA VAL A 50 9.83 2.56 5.06
C VAL A 50 8.38 2.34 5.46
N ILE A 51 8.04 2.65 6.71
CA ILE A 51 6.69 2.46 7.25
C ILE A 51 6.25 3.76 7.88
N ASN A 52 5.18 4.38 7.38
CA ASN A 52 4.65 5.58 8.03
C ASN A 52 3.76 5.22 9.21
N LEU A 53 3.88 5.98 10.29
CA LEU A 53 3.22 5.70 11.56
C LEU A 53 2.47 6.94 12.06
N HIS A 54 1.24 6.74 12.53
CA HIS A 54 0.46 7.78 13.20
C HIS A 54 -0.40 7.16 14.30
N TYR A 55 -1.58 6.64 13.95
CA TYR A 55 -2.50 6.07 14.92
C TYR A 55 -1.95 4.76 15.53
N LEU A 56 -1.78 4.76 16.86
CA LEU A 56 -1.18 3.64 17.62
C LEU A 56 0.17 3.18 17.03
N GLY A 57 0.94 4.12 16.44
CA GLY A 57 2.18 3.84 15.73
C GLY A 57 3.23 3.14 16.59
N GLU A 58 3.32 3.49 17.88
CA GLU A 58 4.25 2.86 18.83
C GLU A 58 4.04 1.35 18.92
N GLN A 59 2.79 0.86 18.92
CA GLN A 59 2.52 -0.58 18.95
C GLN A 59 3.04 -1.29 17.68
N ILE A 60 2.89 -0.64 16.52
CA ILE A 60 3.39 -1.17 15.24
C ILE A 60 4.92 -1.25 15.30
N GLU A 61 5.58 -0.19 15.76
CA GLU A 61 7.03 -0.12 15.88
C GLU A 61 7.59 -1.16 16.87
N GLU A 62 6.97 -1.31 18.03
CA GLU A 62 7.34 -2.32 19.04
C GLU A 62 7.21 -3.75 18.49
N HIS A 63 6.08 -4.06 17.85
CA HIS A 63 5.84 -5.36 17.23
C HIS A 63 6.89 -5.66 16.16
N ILE A 64 7.15 -4.72 15.27
CA ILE A 64 8.10 -4.89 14.17
C ILE A 64 9.53 -5.00 14.69
N THR A 65 9.92 -4.17 15.66
CA THR A 65 11.25 -4.22 16.27
C THR A 65 11.49 -5.56 16.95
N SER A 66 10.47 -6.09 17.64
CA SER A 66 10.57 -7.39 18.33
C SER A 66 10.67 -8.57 17.36
N ASN A 67 9.96 -8.52 16.22
CA ASN A 67 9.82 -9.68 15.33
C ASN A 67 10.70 -9.64 14.06
N PHE A 68 11.11 -8.46 13.61
CA PHE A 68 11.79 -8.26 12.32
C PHE A 68 13.14 -7.53 12.41
N SER A 69 13.59 -7.15 13.61
CA SER A 69 14.93 -6.59 13.80
C SER A 69 16.01 -7.53 13.25
N GLY A 70 16.94 -6.97 12.47
CA GLY A 70 18.02 -7.71 11.81
C GLY A 70 17.60 -8.53 10.58
N LYS A 71 16.30 -8.68 10.28
CA LYS A 71 15.81 -9.43 9.10
C LYS A 71 15.74 -8.57 7.83
N ILE A 72 15.46 -7.28 7.98
CA ILE A 72 15.43 -6.28 6.89
C ILE A 72 15.70 -4.89 7.49
N LYS A 73 16.22 -3.95 6.69
CA LYS A 73 16.37 -2.57 7.15
C LYS A 73 15.00 -1.89 7.17
N ILE A 74 14.58 -1.43 8.34
CA ILE A 74 13.29 -0.76 8.54
C ILE A 74 13.54 0.70 8.93
N ILE A 75 12.75 1.60 8.35
CA ILE A 75 12.75 3.02 8.66
C ILE A 75 11.32 3.41 9.02
N PHE A 76 11.13 3.95 10.22
CA PHE A 76 9.84 4.46 10.66
C PHE A 76 9.72 5.96 10.34
N SER A 77 8.64 6.34 9.66
CA SER A 77 8.31 7.73 9.33
C SER A 77 7.11 8.18 10.16
N HIS A 78 7.37 8.81 11.31
CA HIS A 78 6.30 9.26 12.20
C HIS A 78 5.62 10.53 11.67
N GLU A 79 4.30 10.50 11.65
CA GLU A 79 3.46 11.65 11.31
C GLU A 79 2.88 12.25 12.59
N LYS A 80 3.22 13.52 12.89
CA LYS A 80 2.65 14.23 14.05
C LYS A 80 1.15 14.43 13.93
N GLU A 81 0.70 14.66 12.70
CA GLU A 81 -0.70 14.73 12.29
C GLU A 81 -0.86 13.82 11.08
N ILE A 82 -2.05 13.25 10.88
CA ILE A 82 -2.30 12.41 9.70
C ILE A 82 -2.10 13.21 8.41
N LEU A 83 -1.24 12.73 7.51
CA LEU A 83 -0.86 13.46 6.28
C LEU A 83 -1.62 13.01 5.03
N GLY A 84 -2.51 12.04 5.14
CA GLY A 84 -3.05 11.33 3.96
C GLY A 84 -2.00 10.40 3.36
N THR A 85 -2.40 9.60 2.36
CA THR A 85 -1.50 8.59 1.78
C THR A 85 -0.41 9.20 0.92
N CYS A 86 -0.71 10.22 0.11
CA CYS A 86 0.29 10.91 -0.70
C CYS A 86 1.22 11.77 0.16
N GLY A 87 0.67 12.48 1.16
CA GLY A 87 1.47 13.25 2.12
C GLY A 87 2.40 12.37 2.97
N GLY A 88 1.95 11.19 3.39
CA GLY A 88 2.79 10.21 4.08
C GLY A 88 3.97 9.74 3.22
N ILE A 89 3.75 9.46 1.93
CA ILE A 89 4.82 9.11 0.99
C ILE A 89 5.78 10.29 0.80
N SER A 90 5.25 11.49 0.60
CA SER A 90 6.04 12.70 0.44
C SER A 90 6.90 13.01 1.66
N ASN A 91 6.41 12.75 2.88
CA ASN A 91 7.16 12.95 4.12
C ASN A 91 8.37 12.01 4.21
N ALA A 92 8.26 10.80 3.66
CA ALA A 92 9.31 9.79 3.66
C ALA A 92 10.20 9.79 2.41
N ILE A 93 9.96 10.72 1.46
CA ILE A 93 10.44 10.59 0.07
C ILE A 93 11.98 10.51 -0.04
N ASN A 94 12.69 11.20 0.86
CA ASN A 94 14.14 11.26 0.88
C ASN A 94 14.81 9.89 1.14
N HIS A 95 14.08 8.92 1.70
CA HIS A 95 14.61 7.57 1.91
C HIS A 95 14.73 6.75 0.62
N PHE A 96 14.00 7.14 -0.44
CA PHE A 96 13.98 6.40 -1.70
C PHE A 96 15.05 6.87 -2.68
N GLY A 97 15.43 8.15 -2.65
CA GLY A 97 16.37 8.72 -3.63
C GLY A 97 15.71 8.81 -5.01
N ASN A 98 16.46 8.50 -6.07
CA ASN A 98 15.97 8.54 -7.45
C ASN A 98 15.50 7.17 -7.98
N ASP A 99 15.51 6.13 -7.14
CA ASP A 99 15.12 4.78 -7.54
C ASP A 99 13.60 4.58 -7.50
N ASP A 100 13.10 3.70 -8.36
CA ASP A 100 11.74 3.20 -8.26
C ASP A 100 11.56 2.37 -6.97
N PHE A 101 10.42 2.53 -6.32
CA PHE A 101 10.06 1.80 -5.12
C PHE A 101 8.61 1.32 -5.16
N LEU A 102 8.37 0.25 -4.42
CA LEU A 102 7.02 -0.30 -4.23
C LEU A 102 6.30 0.50 -3.15
N VAL A 103 5.09 0.97 -3.41
CA VAL A 103 4.15 1.46 -2.40
C VAL A 103 3.09 0.39 -2.19
N LEU A 104 2.77 0.09 -0.93
CA LEU A 104 1.70 -0.83 -0.59
C LEU A 104 0.86 -0.36 0.62
N ASN A 105 -0.46 -0.56 0.55
CA ASN A 105 -1.33 -0.37 1.70
C ASN A 105 -1.20 -1.55 2.67
N ALA A 106 -1.05 -1.26 3.97
CA ALA A 106 -0.85 -2.29 5.01
C ALA A 106 -2.09 -3.15 5.29
N ASP A 107 -3.24 -2.79 4.72
CA ASP A 107 -4.51 -3.46 4.92
C ASP A 107 -4.88 -4.46 3.82
N ILE A 108 -3.94 -4.73 2.92
CA ILE A 108 -4.17 -5.63 1.80
C ILE A 108 -3.71 -7.04 2.17
N PHE A 109 -4.60 -8.00 2.09
CA PHE A 109 -4.25 -9.42 2.11
C PHE A 109 -4.26 -9.97 0.69
N SER A 110 -3.19 -10.63 0.26
CA SER A 110 -3.12 -11.26 -1.06
C SER A 110 -2.14 -12.42 -1.07
N ASP A 111 -2.16 -13.23 -2.13
CA ASP A 111 -1.20 -14.33 -2.35
C ASP A 111 -0.03 -13.96 -3.29
N ILE A 112 0.02 -12.72 -3.80
CA ILE A 112 1.07 -12.27 -4.72
C ILE A 112 2.49 -12.41 -4.12
N ASP A 113 3.43 -12.96 -4.90
CA ASP A 113 4.86 -12.96 -4.57
C ASP A 113 5.49 -11.63 -5.01
N TYR A 114 6.16 -10.94 -4.09
CA TYR A 114 6.63 -9.57 -4.33
C TYR A 114 7.82 -9.48 -5.30
N VAL A 115 8.43 -10.62 -5.67
CA VAL A 115 9.36 -10.66 -6.82
C VAL A 115 8.68 -10.20 -8.11
N TYR A 116 7.36 -10.39 -8.21
CA TYR A 116 6.54 -9.97 -9.36
C TYR A 116 6.69 -8.47 -9.64
N PHE A 117 6.72 -7.64 -8.59
CA PHE A 117 6.78 -6.19 -8.73
C PHE A 117 8.11 -5.68 -9.30
N LYS A 118 9.20 -6.45 -9.15
CA LYS A 118 10.54 -6.04 -9.58
C LYS A 118 10.71 -5.95 -11.11
N LYS A 119 9.76 -6.48 -11.88
CA LYS A 119 9.77 -6.41 -13.36
C LYS A 119 9.20 -5.11 -13.92
N PHE A 120 8.55 -4.29 -13.10
CA PHE A 120 7.88 -3.05 -13.54
C PHE A 120 8.69 -1.80 -13.24
N LYS A 121 8.29 -0.70 -13.89
CA LYS A 121 8.85 0.64 -13.74
C LYS A 121 7.78 1.64 -13.35
N ALA A 122 8.19 2.72 -12.72
CA ALA A 122 7.27 3.78 -12.35
C ALA A 122 6.78 4.58 -13.58
N PRO A 123 5.52 5.07 -13.60
CA PRO A 123 4.44 4.77 -12.67
C PRO A 123 3.62 3.55 -13.14
N THR A 124 3.59 2.49 -12.34
CA THR A 124 2.74 1.32 -12.57
C THR A 124 1.81 1.08 -11.39
N ILE A 125 0.55 0.76 -11.66
CA ILE A 125 -0.41 0.30 -10.66
C ILE A 125 -0.85 -1.13 -10.96
N PHE A 126 -1.21 -1.85 -9.91
CA PHE A 126 -1.76 -3.20 -10.04
C PHE A 126 -3.27 -3.14 -9.79
N ALA A 127 -4.01 -3.91 -10.58
CA ALA A 127 -5.46 -3.88 -10.60
C ALA A 127 -6.05 -5.28 -10.46
N VAL A 128 -7.22 -5.37 -9.84
CA VAL A 128 -8.09 -6.55 -9.91
C VAL A 128 -9.41 -6.17 -10.57
N LYS A 129 -10.00 -7.15 -11.27
CA LYS A 129 -11.32 -6.96 -11.89
C LYS A 129 -12.40 -6.84 -10.79
N ASN A 130 -13.23 -5.81 -10.90
CA ASN A 130 -14.32 -5.52 -9.98
C ASN A 130 -15.47 -4.85 -10.76
N ASP A 131 -16.34 -5.65 -11.37
CA ASP A 131 -17.39 -5.18 -12.28
C ASP A 131 -18.49 -4.35 -11.59
N ASN A 132 -18.65 -4.47 -10.27
CA ASN A 132 -19.79 -3.88 -9.54
C ASN A 132 -19.42 -2.61 -8.75
N ASN A 133 -18.13 -2.34 -8.53
CA ASN A 133 -17.67 -1.21 -7.73
C ASN A 133 -16.20 -0.88 -8.01
N GLY A 134 -15.80 -0.88 -9.28
CA GLY A 134 -14.46 -0.51 -9.68
C GLY A 134 -14.17 0.99 -9.52
N ASP A 135 -12.90 1.34 -9.69
CA ASP A 135 -12.38 2.70 -9.62
C ASP A 135 -12.17 3.30 -11.02
N PHE A 136 -11.76 2.47 -11.99
CA PHE A 136 -11.35 2.86 -13.36
C PHE A 136 -11.56 1.70 -14.36
N SER A 137 -11.27 1.94 -15.65
CA SER A 137 -11.10 0.90 -16.66
C SER A 137 -9.67 0.86 -17.19
N ILE A 138 -9.30 -0.23 -17.87
CA ILE A 138 -7.98 -0.43 -18.46
C ILE A 138 -8.11 -0.65 -19.97
N GLU A 139 -7.36 0.13 -20.76
CA GLU A 139 -7.26 -0.03 -22.22
C GLU A 139 -5.79 -0.01 -22.63
N ASN A 140 -5.33 -1.02 -23.40
CA ASN A 140 -3.93 -1.11 -23.86
C ASN A 140 -2.90 -0.86 -22.75
N GLU A 141 -3.09 -1.51 -21.59
CA GLU A 141 -2.25 -1.37 -20.39
C GLU A 141 -2.23 0.04 -19.78
N LYS A 142 -3.16 0.92 -20.15
CA LYS A 142 -3.31 2.26 -19.58
C LYS A 142 -4.55 2.37 -18.73
N VAL A 143 -4.44 3.14 -17.65
CA VAL A 143 -5.57 3.49 -16.79
C VAL A 143 -6.44 4.55 -17.47
N ILE A 144 -7.73 4.26 -17.63
CA ILE A 144 -8.75 5.18 -18.14
C ILE A 144 -9.62 5.62 -16.97
N VAL A 145 -9.44 6.89 -16.56
CA VAL A 145 -10.15 7.48 -15.40
C VAL A 145 -11.54 8.03 -15.75
N HIS A 146 -11.82 8.21 -17.05
CA HIS A 146 -13.08 8.68 -17.58
C HIS A 146 -13.71 7.58 -18.44
N GLY A 147 -14.58 6.76 -17.83
CA GLY A 147 -15.19 5.64 -18.53
C GLY A 147 -15.89 4.67 -17.59
N GLU A 148 -16.05 3.44 -18.05
CA GLU A 148 -16.49 2.32 -17.22
C GLU A 148 -15.53 2.12 -16.04
N LYS A 149 -16.06 1.55 -14.95
CA LYS A 149 -15.30 1.33 -13.72
C LYS A 149 -15.39 -0.14 -13.32
N ASN A 150 -14.58 -0.96 -13.98
CA ASN A 150 -14.56 -2.42 -13.84
C ASN A 150 -13.24 -2.95 -13.27
N PHE A 151 -12.32 -2.09 -12.85
CA PHE A 151 -11.10 -2.44 -12.15
C PHE A 151 -10.91 -1.61 -10.89
N THR A 152 -10.39 -2.24 -9.84
CA THR A 152 -10.03 -1.59 -8.58
C THR A 152 -8.51 -1.61 -8.41
N TRP A 153 -7.96 -0.51 -7.90
CA TRP A 153 -6.55 -0.45 -7.55
C TRP A 153 -6.29 -1.33 -6.33
N THR A 154 -5.31 -2.22 -6.41
CA THR A 154 -5.07 -3.22 -5.36
C THR A 154 -4.42 -2.66 -4.10
N GLY A 155 -4.11 -1.37 -4.06
CA GLY A 155 -3.25 -0.79 -3.04
C GLY A 155 -1.75 -1.04 -3.28
N PHE A 156 -1.35 -1.59 -4.44
CA PHE A 156 0.06 -1.80 -4.81
C PHE A 156 0.42 -0.93 -6.02
N SER A 157 1.59 -0.28 -5.97
CA SER A 157 2.11 0.52 -7.09
C SER A 157 3.63 0.55 -7.12
N ILE A 158 4.23 0.64 -8.31
CA ILE A 158 5.62 1.08 -8.47
C ILE A 158 5.63 2.57 -8.80
N ILE A 159 6.36 3.36 -8.02
CA ILE A 159 6.45 4.81 -8.17
C ILE A 159 7.90 5.30 -8.00
N ASN A 160 8.17 6.52 -8.46
CA ASN A 160 9.44 7.20 -8.32
C ASN A 160 9.27 8.52 -7.56
N SER A 161 10.29 8.91 -6.80
CA SER A 161 10.29 10.18 -6.05
C SER A 161 10.06 11.42 -6.94
N SER A 162 10.43 11.36 -8.22
CA SER A 162 10.24 12.47 -9.16
C SER A 162 8.79 12.91 -9.31
N PHE A 163 7.81 12.02 -9.11
CA PHE A 163 6.39 12.32 -9.26
C PHE A 163 5.81 13.17 -8.12
N PHE A 164 6.57 13.37 -7.03
CA PHE A 164 6.15 14.17 -5.88
C PHE A 164 6.79 15.57 -5.89
N GLN A 165 7.69 15.86 -6.82
CA GLN A 165 8.39 17.15 -6.87
C GLN A 165 7.45 18.29 -7.26
N GLY A 166 7.41 19.34 -6.44
CA GLY A 166 6.59 20.53 -6.71
C GLY A 166 5.09 20.35 -6.47
N MET A 167 4.66 19.20 -5.94
CA MET A 167 3.26 18.94 -5.57
C MET A 167 3.00 19.36 -4.13
N GLU A 168 1.84 20.00 -3.87
CA GLU A 168 1.32 20.11 -2.51
C GLU A 168 0.69 18.79 -2.11
N THR A 169 1.37 18.03 -1.27
CA THR A 169 1.00 16.63 -0.97
C THR A 169 0.30 16.46 0.37
N LYS A 170 0.29 17.50 1.22
CA LYS A 170 -0.28 17.42 2.56
C LYS A 170 -1.78 17.16 2.51
N TYR A 171 -2.25 16.15 3.24
CA TYR A 171 -3.64 15.69 3.29
C TYR A 171 -4.19 15.10 1.99
N SER A 172 -3.35 14.93 0.96
CA SER A 172 -3.77 14.37 -0.33
C SER A 172 -3.76 12.84 -0.33
N HIS A 173 -4.63 12.26 -1.14
CA HIS A 173 -4.79 10.84 -1.35
C HIS A 173 -3.98 10.36 -2.57
N TYR A 174 -3.11 9.36 -2.37
CA TYR A 174 -2.18 8.85 -3.38
C TYR A 174 -2.87 8.42 -4.67
N TRP A 175 -3.98 7.68 -4.57
CA TRP A 175 -4.74 7.27 -5.75
C TRP A 175 -5.44 8.46 -6.44
N GLU A 176 -6.34 9.13 -5.73
CA GLU A 176 -7.21 10.18 -6.27
C GLU A 176 -6.46 11.43 -6.73
N ASP A 177 -5.47 11.90 -5.96
CA ASP A 177 -4.82 13.20 -6.21
C ASP A 177 -3.54 13.07 -7.06
N LEU A 178 -2.85 11.93 -7.04
CA LEU A 178 -1.63 11.72 -7.82
C LEU A 178 -1.84 10.73 -8.98
N MET A 179 -2.22 9.48 -8.68
CA MET A 179 -2.25 8.43 -9.71
C MET A 179 -3.34 8.68 -10.76
N MET A 180 -4.54 9.14 -10.37
CA MET A 180 -5.58 9.49 -11.33
C MET A 180 -5.19 10.69 -12.20
N HIS A 181 -4.46 11.67 -11.65
CA HIS A 181 -3.95 12.80 -12.43
C HIS A 181 -2.92 12.33 -13.48
N LEU A 182 -1.93 11.52 -13.08
CA LEU A 182 -0.97 10.93 -14.01
C LEU A 182 -1.65 10.02 -15.04
N ALA A 183 -2.71 9.31 -14.66
CA ALA A 183 -3.49 8.45 -15.55
C ALA A 183 -4.26 9.26 -16.59
N ALA A 184 -4.85 10.40 -16.20
CA ALA A 184 -5.51 11.32 -17.14
C ALA A 184 -4.54 11.86 -18.20
N GLU A 185 -3.25 11.94 -17.88
CA GLU A 185 -2.18 12.31 -18.84
C GLU A 185 -1.63 11.11 -19.63
N GLY A 186 -2.19 9.91 -19.46
CA GLY A 186 -1.75 8.69 -20.14
C GLY A 186 -0.41 8.12 -19.62
N LYS A 187 0.09 8.59 -18.47
CA LYS A 187 1.40 8.20 -17.95
C LYS A 187 1.39 6.87 -17.19
N VAL A 188 0.27 6.53 -16.55
CA VAL A 188 0.17 5.34 -15.67
C VAL A 188 -0.03 4.07 -16.49
N VAL A 189 0.83 3.09 -16.25
CA VAL A 189 0.67 1.71 -16.73
C VAL A 189 -0.13 0.91 -15.70
N ALA A 190 -1.04 0.06 -16.17
CA ALA A 190 -1.80 -0.88 -15.34
C ALA A 190 -1.44 -2.32 -15.71
N ASP A 191 -1.20 -3.14 -14.68
CA ASP A 191 -1.03 -4.58 -14.80
C ASP A 191 -2.08 -5.32 -13.95
N ILE A 192 -2.55 -6.46 -14.45
CA ILE A 192 -3.63 -7.24 -13.83
C ILE A 192 -3.07 -8.60 -13.40
N PRO A 193 -2.50 -8.70 -12.18
CA PRO A 193 -2.00 -9.98 -11.68
C PRO A 193 -3.16 -10.95 -11.42
N ASN A 194 -2.95 -12.22 -11.74
CA ASN A 194 -3.88 -13.29 -11.39
C ASN A 194 -3.60 -13.75 -9.94
N ILE A 195 -4.27 -13.13 -8.97
CA ILE A 195 -4.02 -13.28 -7.54
C ILE A 195 -5.33 -13.33 -6.77
N ASN A 196 -5.31 -13.95 -5.60
CA ASN A 196 -6.33 -13.71 -4.58
C ASN A 196 -5.97 -12.40 -3.86
N TRP A 197 -6.94 -11.50 -3.74
CA TRP A 197 -6.74 -10.16 -3.19
C TRP A 197 -7.97 -9.73 -2.37
N TYR A 198 -7.70 -9.13 -1.21
CA TYR A 198 -8.71 -8.69 -0.25
C TYR A 198 -8.26 -7.39 0.44
N ASP A 199 -9.07 -6.33 0.36
CA ASP A 199 -8.96 -5.17 1.27
C ASP A 199 -9.58 -5.55 2.62
N VAL A 200 -8.74 -5.73 3.64
CA VAL A 200 -9.16 -6.06 5.01
C VAL A 200 -9.65 -4.79 5.73
N GLY A 201 -10.57 -4.07 5.10
CA GLY A 201 -11.11 -2.80 5.56
C GLY A 201 -12.40 -2.89 6.34
N ILE A 202 -13.08 -4.03 6.29
CA ILE A 202 -14.35 -4.27 6.96
C ILE A 202 -14.35 -5.63 7.65
N LYS A 203 -15.25 -5.80 8.62
CA LYS A 203 -15.33 -7.02 9.43
C LYS A 203 -15.66 -8.26 8.58
N ASP A 204 -16.53 -8.13 7.59
CA ASP A 204 -16.96 -9.25 6.75
C ASP A 204 -15.79 -9.89 5.99
N THR A 205 -14.89 -9.06 5.42
CA THR A 205 -13.68 -9.56 4.76
C THR A 205 -12.73 -10.23 5.73
N LEU A 206 -12.57 -9.66 6.93
CA LEU A 206 -11.72 -10.24 7.98
C LEU A 206 -12.25 -11.59 8.46
N ASP A 207 -13.56 -11.68 8.73
CA ASP A 207 -14.22 -12.90 9.17
C ASP A 207 -14.13 -13.99 8.10
N PHE A 208 -14.38 -13.63 6.83
CA PHE A 208 -14.22 -14.53 5.69
C PHE A 208 -12.81 -15.13 5.66
N LEU A 209 -11.78 -14.28 5.70
CA LEU A 209 -10.38 -14.73 5.68
C LEU A 209 -10.01 -15.59 6.88
N ASN A 210 -10.63 -15.40 8.05
CA ASN A 210 -10.36 -16.22 9.24
C ASN A 210 -11.18 -17.51 9.29
N SER A 211 -12.16 -17.69 8.40
CA SER A 211 -12.99 -18.90 8.32
C SER A 211 -12.46 -19.96 7.36
N GLU A 212 -11.51 -19.59 6.49
CA GLU A 212 -10.82 -20.46 5.53
C GLU A 212 -9.51 -21.07 6.05
#